data_AF-A0A0R3PJ97-F1
#
_entry.id   AF-A0A0R3PJ97-F1
#
_cell.length_a   1.000
_cell.length_b   1.000
_cell.length_c   1.000
_cell.angle_alpha   90.00
_cell.angle_beta   90.00
_cell.angle_gamma   90.00
#
_symmetry.space_group_name_H-M   'P 1'
#
loop_
_entity.id
_entity.type
_entity.pdbx_description
1 polymer ?
#
loop_
_entity_poly.entity_id
_entity_poly.type
_entity_poly.pdbx_seq_one_letter_code
_entity_poly.pdbx_strand_id
1 'polypeptide(L)'
;MILTVLSEAINADGLSTSRLRGPHLARLELIGRFHKEEEAVRNLLDRMKLGDVVDLMINYILRFYAKPCCYNDIVQYLWLLDDDGKEELIDGLNEFIDSVIHQREQAGEDSDANCWAVIINERLRRTTGNIDKMFREDRRRHVQLIVRGIMEPNRQQLAGTALAQLAAAILWNEWKVHDDWQSFYELILLLEWTSNEYPTDPFCKLVLCRAYAHIGCMYRLVALTRSLDIKSVQRDTLGYIMFPMPELCGRFNVGIVHYTEMVEVYEQAEKEFVASNEMHRYLSALFAIENIDEAVNTLHGNDDTIEWDSLCDNRDLGVVPSFERNAKQELDDLRKSTQAEFVDLTRLRHYISQALGSAGGANGAGIDELGADLTLLRLYLRYCRESYSLDIPYSRVMQSPSAVYLGHFVHGGFLDPIVDLLQSVLDLGGSKKAGEIPSSTTLSILPTVEHMENQWTAMLPPFEPKITPFFMQDEIITCSRALQSLAACQLLIRILERCGSCRFPENASKKGKSTVPAKNDFTTHCEALQAALRNSALRLKLRLDEMEDVLKENSYSLMPKIGTDWNEELYDLFTTQNLVVSDRVYKSYFNSLCFLLFFLAIPNFTREVQVLLISELGEKEFICNRI
;
A
#
# COMPACT_ATOMS: atom_id res chain seq x y z
N MET A 1 10.18 -38.01 41.25
CA MET A 1 11.52 -37.59 40.81
C MET A 1 11.43 -36.37 39.90
N ILE A 2 10.96 -36.45 38.65
CA ILE A 2 10.82 -35.27 37.76
C ILE A 2 9.91 -34.18 38.36
N LEU A 3 8.74 -34.57 38.87
CA LEU A 3 7.80 -33.64 39.54
C LEU A 3 8.40 -32.99 40.79
N THR A 4 9.27 -33.71 41.49
CA THR A 4 9.96 -33.25 42.71
C THR A 4 11.05 -32.24 42.35
N VAL A 5 11.86 -32.54 41.32
CA VAL A 5 12.90 -31.65 40.79
C VAL A 5 12.30 -30.38 40.19
N LEU A 6 11.18 -30.47 39.46
CA LEU A 6 10.47 -29.30 38.94
C LEU A 6 9.85 -28.46 40.08
N SER A 7 9.26 -29.11 41.09
CA SER A 7 8.71 -28.40 42.25
C SER A 7 9.81 -27.71 43.06
N GLU A 8 10.95 -28.35 43.28
CA GLU A 8 12.13 -27.76 43.93
C GLU A 8 12.74 -26.63 43.10
N ALA A 9 12.79 -26.78 41.77
CA ALA A 9 13.30 -25.76 40.86
C ALA A 9 12.35 -24.57 40.66
N ILE A 10 11.07 -24.68 41.01
CA ILE A 10 10.08 -23.58 40.95
C ILE A 10 9.88 -22.94 42.34
N ASN A 11 9.95 -23.73 43.40
CA ASN A 11 9.76 -23.31 44.80
C ASN A 11 11.06 -23.03 45.54
N ALA A 12 12.23 -23.06 44.88
CA ALA A 12 13.47 -22.60 45.50
C ALA A 12 13.26 -21.15 45.99
N ASP A 13 13.48 -20.90 47.29
CA ASP A 13 13.22 -19.63 47.99
C ASP A 13 13.90 -18.38 47.36
N GLY A 14 14.78 -18.58 46.37
CA GLY A 14 15.38 -17.51 45.56
C GLY A 14 14.55 -17.05 44.35
N LEU A 15 13.52 -17.79 43.92
CA LEU A 15 12.74 -17.50 42.71
C LEU A 15 11.57 -16.55 42.97
N SER A 16 10.91 -16.66 44.11
CA SER A 16 9.87 -15.72 44.56
C SER A 16 10.44 -14.32 44.85
N THR A 17 11.74 -14.21 45.12
CA THR A 17 12.48 -12.95 45.33
C THR A 17 13.33 -12.57 44.11
N SER A 18 13.42 -13.44 43.11
CA SER A 18 14.18 -13.22 41.90
C SER A 18 13.61 -12.07 41.08
N ARG A 19 14.51 -11.25 40.53
CA ARG A 19 14.19 -10.25 39.48
C ARG A 19 14.27 -10.84 38.06
N LEU A 20 14.45 -12.16 37.93
CA LEU A 20 14.51 -12.84 36.64
C LEU A 20 13.11 -13.18 36.15
N ARG A 21 12.79 -12.83 34.90
CA ARG A 21 11.49 -13.11 34.27
C ARG A 21 11.27 -14.59 33.98
N GLY A 22 12.32 -15.27 33.49
CA GLY A 22 12.26 -16.65 32.97
C GLY A 22 11.57 -17.66 33.89
N PRO A 23 11.90 -17.74 35.19
CA PRO A 23 11.26 -18.68 36.10
C PRO A 23 9.75 -18.51 36.25
N HIS A 24 9.26 -17.27 36.27
CA HIS A 24 7.83 -17.01 36.36
C HIS A 24 7.10 -17.42 35.07
N LEU A 25 7.69 -17.13 33.91
CA LEU A 25 7.15 -17.54 32.61
C LEU A 25 7.21 -19.06 32.42
N ALA A 26 8.28 -19.71 32.90
CA ALA A 26 8.42 -21.16 32.84
C ALA A 26 7.32 -21.89 33.61
N ARG A 27 6.80 -21.29 34.68
CA ARG A 27 5.66 -21.82 35.44
C ARG A 27 4.37 -21.78 34.62
N LEU A 28 4.09 -20.67 33.93
CA LEU A 28 2.94 -20.55 33.01
C LEU A 28 3.08 -21.50 31.81
N GLU A 29 4.27 -21.58 31.21
CA GLU A 29 4.58 -22.50 30.11
C GLU A 29 4.40 -23.97 30.52
N LEU A 30 4.81 -24.34 31.74
CA LEU A 30 4.61 -25.68 32.27
C LEU A 30 3.11 -25.99 32.36
N ILE A 31 2.30 -25.08 32.94
CA ILE A 31 0.85 -25.25 33.02
C ILE A 31 0.23 -25.42 31.62
N GLY A 32 0.66 -24.61 30.65
CA GLY A 32 0.20 -24.69 29.27
C GLY A 32 0.57 -25.98 28.55
N ARG A 33 1.77 -26.52 28.78
CA ARG A 33 2.14 -27.82 28.23
C ARG A 33 1.25 -28.93 28.78
N PHE A 34 1.07 -28.97 30.10
CA PHE A 34 0.18 -29.97 30.71
C PHE A 34 -1.27 -29.86 30.21
N HIS A 35 -1.79 -28.65 29.97
CA HIS A 35 -3.14 -28.45 29.41
C HIS A 35 -3.32 -29.04 28.00
N LYS A 36 -2.25 -29.13 27.21
CA LYS A 36 -2.27 -29.71 25.85
C LYS A 36 -2.18 -31.24 25.84
N GLU A 37 -1.84 -31.85 26.98
CA GLU A 37 -1.68 -33.30 27.10
C GLU A 37 -3.01 -34.03 27.40
N GLU A 38 -2.94 -35.36 27.35
CA GLU A 38 -4.06 -36.23 27.70
C GLU A 38 -4.53 -36.03 29.16
N GLU A 39 -5.79 -36.37 29.41
CA GLU A 39 -6.48 -36.13 30.70
C GLU A 39 -5.74 -36.74 31.90
N ALA A 40 -5.12 -37.91 31.73
CA ALA A 40 -4.33 -38.57 32.77
C ALA A 40 -3.11 -37.73 33.21
N VAL A 41 -2.51 -36.98 32.28
CA VAL A 41 -1.38 -36.10 32.52
C VAL A 41 -1.86 -34.75 33.07
N ARG A 42 -3.01 -34.24 32.59
CA ARG A 42 -3.66 -33.05 33.17
C ARG A 42 -3.97 -33.22 34.65
N ASN A 43 -4.47 -34.37 35.08
CA ASN A 43 -4.76 -34.64 36.50
C ASN A 43 -3.51 -34.61 37.42
N LEU A 44 -2.29 -34.56 36.86
CA LEU A 44 -1.06 -34.34 37.63
C LEU A 44 -0.88 -32.85 38.02
N LEU A 45 -1.45 -31.90 37.27
CA LEU A 45 -1.38 -30.46 37.58
C LEU A 45 -1.88 -30.17 38.99
N ASP A 46 -3.05 -30.71 39.33
CA ASP A 46 -3.69 -30.52 40.65
C ASP A 46 -2.78 -30.97 41.80
N ARG A 47 -1.93 -31.98 41.55
CA ARG A 47 -0.98 -32.50 42.53
C ARG A 47 0.27 -31.63 42.66
N MET A 48 0.65 -30.91 41.60
CA MET A 48 1.86 -30.07 41.59
C MET A 48 1.67 -28.74 42.31
N LYS A 49 0.43 -28.34 42.60
CA LYS A 49 0.10 -27.07 43.29
C LYS A 49 0.80 -25.87 42.64
N LEU A 50 0.75 -25.81 41.31
CA LEU A 50 1.40 -24.74 40.54
C LEU A 50 0.66 -23.40 40.67
N GLY A 51 -0.41 -23.29 41.45
CA GLY A 51 -1.14 -22.03 41.66
C GLY A 51 -2.14 -21.74 40.54
N ASP A 52 -3.00 -20.77 40.79
CA ASP A 52 -3.99 -20.30 39.82
C ASP A 52 -3.34 -19.46 38.71
N VAL A 53 -3.85 -19.58 37.48
CA VAL A 53 -3.23 -18.93 36.31
C VAL A 53 -3.41 -17.42 36.36
N VAL A 54 -4.60 -16.92 36.75
CA VAL A 54 -4.90 -15.49 36.85
C VAL A 54 -3.99 -14.87 37.92
N ASP A 55 -3.91 -15.50 39.10
CA ASP A 55 -3.01 -15.07 40.17
C ASP A 55 -1.55 -14.99 39.71
N LEU A 56 -1.06 -15.99 38.97
CA LEU A 56 0.31 -16.01 38.48
C LEU A 56 0.57 -14.88 37.47
N MET A 57 -0.37 -14.62 36.57
CA MET A 57 -0.26 -13.53 35.60
C MET A 57 -0.29 -12.16 36.28
N ILE A 58 -1.23 -11.95 37.22
CA ILE A 58 -1.29 -10.72 38.03
C ILE A 58 0.04 -10.52 38.72
N ASN A 59 0.52 -11.50 39.50
CA ASN A 59 1.79 -11.43 40.23
C ASN A 59 3.00 -11.15 39.33
N TYR A 60 3.01 -11.70 38.11
CA TYR A 60 4.04 -11.38 37.13
C TYR A 60 3.98 -9.90 36.72
N ILE A 61 2.80 -9.41 36.38
CA ILE A 61 2.59 -8.01 35.98
C ILE A 61 2.99 -7.07 37.11
N LEU A 62 2.61 -7.34 38.36
CA LEU A 62 2.97 -6.49 39.51
C LEU A 62 4.48 -6.31 39.65
N ARG A 63 5.24 -7.33 39.24
CA ARG A 63 6.69 -7.35 39.34
C ARG A 63 7.39 -6.68 38.15
N PHE A 64 6.80 -6.76 36.96
CA PHE A 64 7.47 -6.39 35.71
C PHE A 64 6.76 -5.31 34.88
N TYR A 65 5.63 -4.74 35.33
CA TYR A 65 4.84 -3.75 34.57
C TYR A 65 5.69 -2.57 34.05
N ALA A 66 6.66 -2.09 34.84
CA ALA A 66 7.54 -0.99 34.46
C ALA A 66 8.52 -1.34 33.31
N LYS A 67 8.46 -2.56 32.76
CA LYS A 67 9.27 -3.02 31.64
C LYS A 67 8.39 -3.13 30.37
N PRO A 68 8.80 -2.53 29.24
CA PRO A 68 8.02 -2.57 27.98
C PRO A 68 7.68 -3.97 27.48
N CYS A 69 8.50 -4.97 27.81
CA CYS A 69 8.33 -6.37 27.41
C CYS A 69 7.24 -7.12 28.17
N CYS A 70 6.75 -6.60 29.30
CA CYS A 70 5.82 -7.32 30.18
C CYS A 70 4.54 -7.76 29.45
N TYR A 71 4.01 -6.91 28.56
CA TYR A 71 2.86 -7.27 27.72
C TYR A 71 3.15 -8.48 26.82
N ASN A 72 4.26 -8.45 26.07
CA ASN A 72 4.63 -9.54 25.15
C ASN A 72 4.88 -10.85 25.90
N ASP A 73 5.36 -10.76 27.14
CA ASP A 73 5.59 -11.93 27.98
C ASP A 73 4.27 -12.58 28.42
N ILE A 74 3.22 -11.80 28.71
CA ILE A 74 1.92 -12.29 29.20
C ILE A 74 0.97 -12.67 28.07
N VAL A 75 0.93 -11.91 26.99
CA VAL A 75 -0.06 -12.08 25.91
C VAL A 75 -0.04 -13.49 25.31
N GLN A 76 1.14 -14.10 25.21
CA GLN A 76 1.34 -15.46 24.70
C GLN A 76 0.70 -16.55 25.57
N TYR A 77 0.28 -16.24 26.80
CA TYR A 77 -0.35 -17.17 27.73
C TYR A 77 -1.84 -16.87 27.95
N LEU A 78 -2.42 -15.82 27.35
CA LEU A 78 -3.85 -15.49 27.52
C LEU A 78 -4.80 -16.59 27.01
N TRP A 79 -4.32 -17.50 26.16
CA TRP A 79 -5.09 -18.67 25.72
C TRP A 79 -5.33 -19.70 26.83
N LEU A 80 -4.61 -19.60 27.96
CA LEU A 80 -4.86 -20.41 29.17
C LEU A 80 -6.13 -19.98 29.90
N LEU A 81 -6.61 -18.77 29.65
CA LEU A 81 -7.79 -18.20 30.28
C LEU A 81 -8.98 -18.31 29.33
N ASP A 82 -10.13 -18.69 29.87
CA ASP A 82 -11.42 -18.48 29.22
C ASP A 82 -11.83 -17.00 29.33
N ASP A 83 -13.04 -16.67 28.87
CA ASP A 83 -13.49 -15.27 28.87
C ASP A 83 -13.75 -14.76 30.29
N ASP A 84 -14.21 -15.61 31.22
CA ASP A 84 -14.39 -15.27 32.64
C ASP A 84 -13.05 -14.99 33.32
N GLY A 85 -12.03 -15.85 33.12
CA GLY A 85 -10.70 -15.65 33.68
C GLY A 85 -9.98 -14.43 33.09
N LYS A 86 -10.28 -14.03 31.85
CA LYS A 86 -9.79 -12.77 31.27
C LYS A 86 -10.44 -11.55 31.93
N GLU A 87 -11.73 -11.60 32.23
CA GLU A 87 -12.42 -10.53 32.96
C GLU A 87 -11.84 -10.41 34.38
N GLU A 88 -11.64 -11.54 35.08
CA GLU A 88 -10.99 -11.57 36.40
C GLU A 88 -9.58 -10.97 36.38
N LEU A 89 -8.77 -11.30 35.36
CA LEU A 89 -7.44 -10.71 35.17
C LEU A 89 -7.50 -9.17 35.02
N ILE A 90 -8.45 -8.65 34.23
CA ILE A 90 -8.60 -7.21 34.02
C ILE A 90 -9.07 -6.51 35.29
N ASP A 91 -10.03 -7.08 36.00
CA ASP A 91 -10.55 -6.51 37.24
C ASP A 91 -9.46 -6.46 38.32
N GLY A 92 -8.71 -7.55 38.49
CA GLY A 92 -7.57 -7.60 39.41
C GLY A 92 -6.45 -6.60 39.06
N LEU A 93 -6.24 -6.32 37.77
CA LEU A 93 -5.29 -5.29 37.33
C LEU A 93 -5.77 -3.88 37.61
N ASN A 94 -7.07 -3.58 37.42
CA ASN A 94 -7.62 -2.26 37.70
C ASN A 94 -7.46 -1.90 39.18
N GLU A 95 -7.84 -2.81 40.09
CA GLU A 95 -7.67 -2.60 41.54
C GLU A 95 -6.20 -2.35 41.92
N PHE A 96 -5.29 -3.08 41.30
CA PHE A 96 -3.86 -2.92 41.55
C PHE A 96 -3.31 -1.59 41.02
N ILE A 97 -3.67 -1.20 39.80
CA ILE A 97 -3.15 0.02 39.19
C ILE A 97 -3.57 1.23 40.01
N ASP A 98 -4.82 1.27 40.46
CA ASP A 98 -5.30 2.32 41.36
C ASP A 98 -4.46 2.36 42.65
N SER A 99 -4.16 1.20 43.24
CA SER A 99 -3.30 1.12 44.43
C SER A 99 -1.84 1.54 44.16
N VAL A 100 -1.23 1.14 43.04
CA VAL A 100 0.16 1.46 42.72
C VAL A 100 0.35 2.93 42.39
N ILE A 101 -0.54 3.48 41.57
CA ILE A 101 -0.53 4.91 41.22
C ILE A 101 -0.64 5.71 42.52
N HIS A 102 -1.60 5.38 43.39
CA HIS A 102 -1.79 6.10 44.64
C HIS A 102 -0.59 6.02 45.58
N GLN A 103 0.04 4.84 45.73
CA GLN A 103 1.23 4.67 46.58
C GLN A 103 2.46 5.42 46.05
N ARG A 104 2.66 5.42 44.74
CA ARG A 104 3.82 6.08 44.11
C ARG A 104 3.68 7.59 44.00
N GLU A 105 2.47 8.09 43.79
CA GLU A 105 2.16 9.52 43.87
C GLU A 105 2.47 10.07 45.27
N GLN A 106 2.12 9.33 46.32
CA GLN A 106 2.48 9.69 47.70
C GLN A 106 3.99 9.65 47.96
N ALA A 107 4.73 8.78 47.25
CA ALA A 107 6.18 8.63 47.37
C ALA A 107 7.00 9.61 46.51
N GLY A 108 6.35 10.38 45.63
CA GLY A 108 7.03 11.29 44.69
C GLY A 108 7.90 10.57 43.65
N GLU A 109 7.54 9.32 43.30
CA GLU A 109 8.31 8.44 42.42
C GLU A 109 7.99 8.62 40.92
N ASP A 110 8.87 8.05 40.09
CA ASP A 110 9.00 8.17 38.63
C ASP A 110 7.68 7.98 37.84
N SER A 111 7.24 9.05 37.15
CA SER A 111 5.98 9.11 36.40
C SER A 111 5.89 8.11 35.25
N ASP A 112 7.02 7.66 34.71
CA ASP A 112 7.05 6.73 33.59
C ASP A 112 6.72 5.30 33.99
N ALA A 113 7.11 4.87 35.20
CA ALA A 113 6.73 3.55 35.69
C ALA A 113 5.21 3.43 35.85
N ASN A 114 4.56 4.47 36.37
CA ASN A 114 3.10 4.54 36.48
C ASN A 114 2.45 4.53 35.09
N CYS A 115 3.01 5.27 34.14
CA CYS A 115 2.56 5.24 32.75
C CYS A 115 2.65 3.83 32.14
N TRP A 116 3.73 3.07 32.39
CA TRP A 116 3.84 1.69 31.93
C TRP A 116 2.81 0.74 32.55
N ALA A 117 2.35 1.01 33.79
CA ALA A 117 1.24 0.26 34.40
C ALA A 117 -0.08 0.50 33.64
N VAL A 118 -0.35 1.75 33.27
CA VAL A 118 -1.51 2.10 32.42
C VAL A 118 -1.38 1.46 31.05
N ILE A 119 -0.22 1.56 30.38
CA ILE A 119 0.01 1.00 29.05
C ILE A 119 -0.26 -0.52 29.02
N ILE A 120 0.24 -1.28 30.00
CA ILE A 120 0.02 -2.73 29.99
C ILE A 120 -1.45 -3.09 30.22
N ASN A 121 -2.15 -2.37 31.10
CA ASN A 121 -3.57 -2.57 31.31
C ASN A 121 -4.34 -2.34 30.02
N GLU A 122 -4.08 -1.22 29.36
CA GLU A 122 -4.79 -0.84 28.13
C GLU A 122 -4.52 -1.83 26.99
N ARG A 123 -3.28 -2.32 26.85
CA ARG A 123 -2.97 -3.37 25.87
C ARG A 123 -3.73 -4.66 26.17
N LEU A 124 -3.83 -5.07 27.44
CA LEU A 124 -4.58 -6.26 27.84
C LEU A 124 -6.10 -6.09 27.69
N ARG A 125 -6.65 -4.94 28.09
CA ARG A 125 -8.08 -4.59 27.89
C ARG A 125 -8.43 -4.63 26.40
N ARG A 126 -7.54 -4.19 25.53
CA ARG A 126 -7.76 -4.27 24.07
C ARG A 126 -7.66 -5.70 23.56
N THR A 127 -6.64 -6.46 23.97
CA THR A 127 -6.45 -7.84 23.52
C THR A 127 -7.60 -8.77 23.94
N THR A 128 -8.18 -8.51 25.12
CA THR A 128 -9.33 -9.24 25.65
C THR A 128 -10.67 -8.78 25.05
N GLY A 129 -10.68 -7.70 24.24
CA GLY A 129 -11.89 -7.16 23.60
C GLY A 129 -12.76 -6.29 24.51
N ASN A 130 -12.25 -5.83 25.66
CA ASN A 130 -13.00 -4.98 26.58
C ASN A 130 -13.25 -3.57 26.02
N ILE A 131 -12.30 -3.03 25.26
CA ILE A 131 -12.43 -1.69 24.65
C ILE A 131 -13.55 -1.66 23.59
N ASP A 132 -13.74 -2.75 22.86
CA ASP A 132 -14.76 -2.85 21.81
C ASP A 132 -16.20 -2.81 22.37
N LYS A 133 -16.36 -3.17 23.66
CA LYS A 133 -17.65 -3.11 24.37
C LYS A 133 -18.05 -1.67 24.77
N MET A 134 -17.13 -0.72 24.77
CA MET A 134 -17.40 0.67 25.17
C MET A 134 -18.18 1.43 24.09
N PHE A 135 -19.04 2.38 24.48
CA PHE A 135 -19.68 3.29 23.51
C PHE A 135 -18.67 4.24 22.88
N ARG A 136 -18.96 4.76 21.68
CA ARG A 136 -18.06 5.65 20.93
C ARG A 136 -17.64 6.87 21.75
N GLU A 137 -18.56 7.50 22.46
CA GLU A 137 -18.28 8.68 23.30
C GLU A 137 -17.25 8.35 24.39
N ASP A 138 -17.35 7.17 25.00
CA ASP A 138 -16.43 6.74 26.05
C ASP A 138 -15.07 6.33 25.48
N ARG A 139 -15.03 5.71 24.28
CA ARG A 139 -13.77 5.44 23.58
C ARG A 139 -13.04 6.73 23.21
N ARG A 140 -13.75 7.77 22.77
CA ARG A 140 -13.17 9.09 22.46
C ARG A 140 -12.71 9.82 23.71
N ARG A 141 -13.47 9.78 24.81
CA ARG A 141 -12.99 10.26 26.13
C ARG A 141 -11.74 9.52 26.59
N HIS A 142 -11.68 8.21 26.35
CA HIS A 142 -10.51 7.41 26.68
C HIS A 142 -9.26 7.84 25.88
N VAL A 143 -9.42 8.17 24.60
CA VAL A 143 -8.35 8.80 23.79
C VAL A 143 -7.88 10.11 24.42
N GLN A 144 -8.78 10.97 24.94
CA GLN A 144 -8.38 12.21 25.62
C GLN A 144 -7.47 11.95 26.83
N LEU A 145 -7.81 10.94 27.63
CA LEU A 145 -7.01 10.55 28.80
C LEU A 145 -5.62 10.04 28.38
N ILE A 146 -5.56 9.21 27.34
CA ILE A 146 -4.29 8.69 26.80
C ILE A 146 -3.42 9.85 26.28
N VAL A 147 -3.99 10.75 25.47
CA VAL A 147 -3.24 11.88 24.87
C VAL A 147 -2.72 12.83 25.95
N ARG A 148 -3.49 13.07 27.02
CA ARG A 148 -3.00 13.84 28.16
C ARG A 148 -1.74 13.21 28.78
N GLY A 149 -1.69 11.88 28.86
CA GLY A 149 -0.50 11.16 29.31
C GLY A 149 0.71 11.27 28.36
N ILE A 150 0.47 11.48 27.06
CA ILE A 150 1.50 11.79 26.06
C ILE A 150 2.06 13.20 26.28
N MET A 151 1.20 14.17 26.59
CA MET A 151 1.54 15.58 26.78
C MET A 151 2.24 15.87 28.12
N GLU A 152 2.41 14.88 28.99
CA GLU A 152 3.08 15.07 30.28
C GLU A 152 4.55 15.54 30.10
N PRO A 153 5.00 16.57 30.85
CA PRO A 153 6.37 17.06 30.77
C PRO A 153 7.38 15.94 31.07
N ASN A 154 8.48 15.91 30.29
CA ASN A 154 9.56 14.94 30.41
C ASN A 154 9.16 13.47 30.18
N ARG A 155 8.00 13.19 29.58
CA ARG A 155 7.58 11.83 29.21
C ARG A 155 8.66 11.16 28.36
N GLN A 156 9.13 10.00 28.79
CA GLN A 156 10.08 9.21 27.99
C GLN A 156 9.49 8.84 26.64
N GLN A 157 10.33 8.89 25.62
CA GLN A 157 9.92 8.63 24.24
C GLN A 157 9.22 7.28 24.04
N LEU A 158 9.74 6.20 24.64
CA LEU A 158 9.15 4.87 24.53
C LEU A 158 7.75 4.79 25.17
N ALA A 159 7.52 5.52 26.26
CA ALA A 159 6.22 5.55 26.92
C ALA A 159 5.22 6.43 26.15
N GLY A 160 5.64 7.62 25.71
CA GLY A 160 4.81 8.52 24.90
C GLY A 160 4.35 7.89 23.59
N THR A 161 5.24 7.18 22.90
CA THR A 161 4.93 6.45 21.67
C THR A 161 4.05 5.22 21.91
N ALA A 162 4.23 4.50 23.02
CA ALA A 162 3.35 3.40 23.40
C ALA A 162 1.93 3.87 23.74
N LEU A 163 1.76 5.05 24.35
CA LEU A 163 0.46 5.68 24.52
C LEU A 163 -0.14 6.10 23.17
N ALA A 164 0.67 6.67 22.27
CA ALA A 164 0.22 7.01 20.93
C ALA A 164 -0.26 5.79 20.14
N GLN A 165 0.38 4.62 20.31
CA GLN A 165 -0.10 3.35 19.74
C GLN A 165 -1.53 3.02 20.19
N LEU A 166 -1.84 3.21 21.46
CA LEU A 166 -3.16 2.92 22.01
C LEU A 166 -4.22 3.89 21.49
N ALA A 167 -3.93 5.20 21.51
CA ALA A 167 -4.82 6.21 20.95
C ALA A 167 -5.05 5.99 19.46
N ALA A 168 -3.98 5.67 18.72
CA ALA A 168 -4.05 5.39 17.30
C ALA A 168 -4.91 4.18 16.97
N ALA A 169 -4.77 3.09 17.74
CA ALA A 169 -5.57 1.90 17.56
C ALA A 169 -7.07 2.18 17.77
N ILE A 170 -7.45 3.00 18.76
CA ILE A 170 -8.85 3.36 18.99
C ILE A 170 -9.41 4.16 17.81
N LEU A 171 -8.75 5.26 17.43
CA LEU A 171 -9.21 6.13 16.34
C LEU A 171 -9.24 5.41 14.98
N TRP A 172 -8.25 4.55 14.71
CA TRP A 172 -8.23 3.71 13.52
C TRP A 172 -9.41 2.74 13.49
N ASN A 173 -9.75 2.14 14.63
CA ASN A 173 -10.86 1.18 14.71
C ASN A 173 -12.22 1.84 14.49
N GLU A 174 -12.43 3.07 14.97
CA GLU A 174 -13.65 3.85 14.64
C GLU A 174 -13.85 3.96 13.13
N TRP A 175 -12.77 4.26 12.40
CA TRP A 175 -12.82 4.34 10.95
C TRP A 175 -13.00 2.97 10.27
N LYS A 176 -12.24 1.97 10.72
CA LYS A 176 -12.30 0.60 10.19
C LYS A 176 -13.71 0.03 10.29
N VAL A 177 -14.37 0.18 11.44
CA VAL A 177 -15.67 -0.46 11.75
C VAL A 177 -16.87 0.40 11.37
N HIS A 178 -16.78 1.73 11.55
CA HIS A 178 -17.93 2.62 11.41
C HIS A 178 -17.83 3.60 10.23
N ASP A 179 -16.80 3.49 9.39
CA ASP A 179 -16.51 4.44 8.30
C ASP A 179 -16.35 5.89 8.79
N ASP A 180 -15.91 6.05 10.04
CA ASP A 180 -15.73 7.35 10.69
C ASP A 180 -14.44 8.06 10.21
N TRP A 181 -14.56 8.76 9.08
CA TRP A 181 -13.47 9.55 8.51
C TRP A 181 -12.97 10.68 9.43
N GLN A 182 -13.80 11.18 10.35
CA GLN A 182 -13.37 12.18 11.32
C GLN A 182 -12.33 11.60 12.27
N SER A 183 -12.59 10.42 12.85
CA SER A 183 -11.63 9.73 13.70
C SER A 183 -10.35 9.35 12.94
N PHE A 184 -10.46 8.91 11.67
CA PHE A 184 -9.29 8.64 10.83
C PHE A 184 -8.43 9.89 10.58
N TYR A 185 -9.06 11.04 10.36
CA TYR A 185 -8.33 12.27 10.14
C TYR A 185 -7.67 12.77 11.42
N GLU A 186 -8.38 12.75 12.55
CA GLU A 186 -7.86 13.12 13.87
C GLU A 186 -6.69 12.23 14.30
N LEU A 187 -6.70 10.95 13.92
CA LEU A 187 -5.57 10.05 14.05
C LEU A 187 -4.33 10.59 13.32
N ILE A 188 -4.47 11.03 12.06
CA ILE A 188 -3.35 11.59 11.28
C ILE A 188 -2.82 12.84 11.99
N LEU A 189 -3.71 13.71 12.47
CA LEU A 189 -3.32 14.93 13.20
C LEU A 189 -2.54 14.59 14.48
N LEU A 190 -3.03 13.63 15.26
CA LEU A 190 -2.37 13.16 16.47
C LEU A 190 -0.96 12.63 16.17
N LEU A 191 -0.86 11.71 15.20
CA LEU A 191 0.39 11.04 14.88
C LEU A 191 1.42 11.98 14.23
N GLU A 192 1.00 12.97 13.46
CA GLU A 192 1.89 14.02 12.95
C GLU A 192 2.49 14.84 14.08
N TRP A 193 1.67 15.24 15.06
CA TRP A 193 2.16 15.93 16.25
C TRP A 193 3.11 15.03 17.06
N THR A 194 2.68 13.81 17.40
CA THR A 194 3.47 12.86 18.19
C THR A 194 4.79 12.51 17.50
N SER A 195 4.80 12.38 16.17
CA SER A 195 6.03 12.10 15.41
C SER A 195 7.03 13.24 15.47
N ASN A 196 6.60 14.49 15.72
CA ASN A 196 7.51 15.62 15.89
C ASN A 196 8.05 15.69 17.33
N GLU A 197 7.22 15.37 18.32
CA GLU A 197 7.64 15.28 19.74
C GLU A 197 8.60 14.10 19.97
N TYR A 198 8.38 12.99 19.28
CA TYR A 198 9.13 11.74 19.43
C TYR A 198 9.76 11.26 18.11
N PRO A 199 10.74 12.01 17.56
CA PRO A 199 11.18 11.85 16.17
C PRO A 199 11.98 10.57 15.89
N THR A 200 12.53 9.91 16.91
CA THR A 200 13.38 8.73 16.73
C THR A 200 12.60 7.41 16.75
N ASP A 201 11.32 7.42 17.12
CA ASP A 201 10.48 6.22 17.14
C ASP A 201 9.83 6.01 15.77
N PRO A 202 9.87 4.78 15.22
CA PRO A 202 9.36 4.51 13.89
C PRO A 202 7.84 4.33 13.83
N PHE A 203 7.15 4.06 14.95
CA PHE A 203 5.73 3.67 14.94
C PHE A 203 4.86 4.73 14.27
N CYS A 204 4.94 5.98 14.74
CA CYS A 204 4.11 7.05 14.21
C CYS A 204 4.34 7.21 12.70
N LYS A 205 5.60 7.17 12.25
CA LYS A 205 5.97 7.28 10.83
C LYS A 205 5.42 6.12 10.00
N LEU A 206 5.49 4.89 10.50
CA LEU A 206 4.98 3.70 9.80
C LEU A 206 3.45 3.75 9.64
N VAL A 207 2.72 4.12 10.70
CA VAL A 207 1.26 4.26 10.64
C VAL A 207 0.86 5.46 9.76
N LEU A 208 1.60 6.57 9.83
CA LEU A 208 1.39 7.71 8.93
C LEU A 208 1.66 7.34 7.47
N CYS A 209 2.69 6.53 7.16
CA CYS A 209 2.89 6.02 5.81
C CYS A 209 1.65 5.28 5.31
N ARG A 210 1.08 4.39 6.14
CA ARG A 210 -0.14 3.67 5.79
C ARG A 210 -1.35 4.58 5.61
N ALA A 211 -1.54 5.55 6.51
CA ALA A 211 -2.66 6.49 6.45
C ALA A 211 -2.56 7.41 5.23
N TYR A 212 -1.38 7.96 4.95
CA TYR A 212 -1.15 8.82 3.79
C TYR A 212 -1.18 8.06 2.46
N ALA A 213 -0.75 6.80 2.43
CA ALA A 213 -0.97 5.94 1.28
C ALA A 213 -2.47 5.74 1.00
N HIS A 214 -3.27 5.56 2.06
CA HIS A 214 -4.72 5.39 1.90
C HIS A 214 -5.39 6.61 1.26
N ILE A 215 -5.01 7.82 1.66
CA ILE A 215 -5.57 9.06 1.11
C ILE A 215 -4.78 9.63 -0.08
N GLY A 216 -3.78 8.91 -0.63
CA GLY A 216 -3.06 9.40 -1.81
C GLY A 216 -2.08 10.55 -1.60
N CYS A 217 -1.65 10.80 -0.36
CA CYS A 217 -0.72 11.89 -0.05
C CYS A 217 0.73 11.46 -0.32
N MET A 218 1.06 11.23 -1.60
CA MET A 218 2.36 10.73 -2.04
C MET A 218 3.52 11.61 -1.58
N TYR A 219 3.36 12.94 -1.55
CA TYR A 219 4.42 13.85 -1.13
C TYR A 219 4.88 13.56 0.31
N ARG A 220 3.92 13.40 1.24
CA ARG A 220 4.23 13.11 2.64
C ARG A 220 4.70 11.68 2.84
N LEU A 221 4.14 10.71 2.09
CA LEU A 221 4.58 9.32 2.12
C LEU A 221 6.08 9.16 1.76
N VAL A 222 6.55 9.85 0.71
CA VAL A 222 7.98 9.86 0.33
C VAL A 222 8.84 10.44 1.46
N ALA A 223 8.42 11.58 2.03
CA ALA A 223 9.16 12.24 3.11
C ALA A 223 9.28 11.35 4.36
N LEU A 224 8.18 10.68 4.74
CA LEU A 224 8.17 9.77 5.89
C LEU A 224 9.05 8.54 5.63
N THR A 225 8.95 7.92 4.45
CA THR A 225 9.76 6.76 4.08
C THR A 225 11.26 7.07 4.08
N ARG A 226 11.65 8.26 3.59
CA ARG A 226 13.03 8.74 3.68
C ARG A 226 13.47 8.95 5.14
N SER A 227 12.59 9.48 5.99
CA SER A 227 12.88 9.70 7.41
C SER A 227 12.95 8.44 8.26
N LEU A 228 12.47 7.30 7.75
CA LEU A 228 12.62 5.98 8.35
C LEU A 228 13.99 5.35 8.06
N ASP A 229 14.75 5.90 7.11
CA ASP A 229 16.10 5.47 6.75
C ASP A 229 16.20 3.96 6.43
N ILE A 230 15.20 3.43 5.69
CA ILE A 230 15.10 2.00 5.34
C ILE A 230 16.25 1.59 4.42
N LYS A 231 17.10 0.67 4.91
CA LYS A 231 18.35 0.27 4.24
C LYS A 231 18.50 -1.24 4.11
N SER A 232 19.22 -1.67 3.06
CA SER A 232 19.67 -3.05 2.87
C SER A 232 18.53 -4.06 3.04
N VAL A 233 18.65 -5.02 3.97
CA VAL A 233 17.63 -6.07 4.20
C VAL A 233 16.26 -5.50 4.60
N GLN A 234 16.18 -4.31 5.19
CA GLN A 234 14.89 -3.70 5.51
C GLN A 234 14.12 -3.30 4.24
N ARG A 235 14.81 -3.09 3.12
CA ARG A 235 14.14 -2.85 1.84
C ARG A 235 13.37 -4.09 1.37
N ASP A 236 13.83 -5.29 1.70
CA ASP A 236 13.14 -6.56 1.42
C ASP A 236 11.85 -6.70 2.25
N THR A 237 11.92 -6.32 3.53
CA THR A 237 10.78 -6.51 4.45
C THR A 237 9.82 -5.33 4.50
N LEU A 238 10.29 -4.08 4.27
CA LEU A 238 9.52 -2.84 4.42
C LEU A 238 9.41 -2.01 3.13
N GLY A 239 10.09 -2.41 2.05
CA GLY A 239 10.01 -1.69 0.77
C GLY A 239 8.58 -1.63 0.22
N TYR A 240 7.73 -2.61 0.57
CA TYR A 240 6.33 -2.67 0.17
C TYR A 240 5.50 -1.43 0.59
N ILE A 241 5.95 -0.65 1.58
CA ILE A 241 5.25 0.58 2.03
C ILE A 241 5.02 1.55 0.86
N MET A 242 5.94 1.59 -0.10
CA MET A 242 5.85 2.44 -1.28
C MET A 242 5.10 1.77 -2.43
N PHE A 243 4.91 0.45 -2.44
CA PHE A 243 4.21 -0.23 -3.52
C PHE A 243 2.68 -0.14 -3.35
N PRO A 244 1.89 0.07 -4.41
CA PRO A 244 2.24 0.59 -5.75
C PRO A 244 1.99 2.11 -5.86
N MET A 245 2.17 2.84 -4.75
CA MET A 245 1.68 4.22 -4.59
C MET A 245 2.20 5.24 -5.62
N PRO A 246 3.49 5.27 -6.00
CA PRO A 246 3.97 6.19 -7.02
C PRO A 246 3.22 6.04 -8.34
N GLU A 247 2.92 4.80 -8.74
CA GLU A 247 2.17 4.53 -9.95
C GLU A 247 0.73 5.00 -9.80
N LEU A 248 0.05 4.61 -8.71
CA LEU A 248 -1.34 4.97 -8.46
C LEU A 248 -1.56 6.48 -8.38
N CYS A 249 -0.59 7.23 -7.85
CA CYS A 249 -0.67 8.69 -7.74
C CYS A 249 -0.12 9.45 -8.97
N GLY A 250 0.20 8.77 -10.08
CA GLY A 250 0.72 9.42 -11.29
C GLY A 250 2.15 9.99 -11.13
N ARG A 251 2.88 9.57 -10.10
CA ARG A 251 4.25 9.97 -9.77
C ARG A 251 5.24 8.96 -10.34
N PHE A 252 5.16 8.70 -11.65
CA PHE A 252 5.92 7.66 -12.33
C PHE A 252 7.44 7.82 -12.18
N ASN A 253 7.95 9.05 -12.15
CA ASN A 253 9.35 9.35 -11.88
C ASN A 253 9.81 8.82 -10.51
N VAL A 254 9.01 9.01 -9.47
CA VAL A 254 9.28 8.48 -8.12
C VAL A 254 9.23 6.96 -8.14
N GLY A 255 8.29 6.38 -8.89
CA GLY A 255 8.17 4.94 -9.10
C GLY A 255 9.41 4.35 -9.75
N ILE A 256 9.83 4.89 -10.89
CA ILE A 256 11.01 4.44 -11.65
C ILE A 256 12.24 4.45 -10.76
N VAL A 257 12.54 5.57 -10.08
CA VAL A 257 13.69 5.67 -9.18
C VAL A 257 13.59 4.64 -8.05
N HIS A 258 12.45 4.57 -7.37
CA HIS A 258 12.28 3.64 -6.25
C HIS A 258 12.45 2.18 -6.68
N TYR A 259 11.86 1.78 -7.81
CA TYR A 259 11.94 0.41 -8.30
C TYR A 259 13.35 0.07 -8.80
N THR A 260 14.06 1.01 -9.44
CA THR A 260 15.48 0.83 -9.78
C THR A 260 16.32 0.59 -8.54
N GLU A 261 16.21 1.43 -7.51
CA GLU A 261 16.98 1.25 -6.28
C GLU A 261 16.65 -0.07 -5.56
N MET A 262 15.42 -0.57 -5.72
CA MET A 262 15.04 -1.88 -5.19
C MET A 262 15.70 -3.01 -5.99
N VAL A 263 15.66 -2.96 -7.32
CA VAL A 263 16.32 -3.94 -8.20
C VAL A 263 17.81 -4.04 -7.87
N GLU A 264 18.51 -2.90 -7.76
CA GLU A 264 19.94 -2.85 -7.42
C GLU A 264 20.27 -3.56 -6.09
N VAL A 265 19.41 -3.43 -5.08
CA VAL A 265 19.60 -4.07 -3.77
C VAL A 265 19.46 -5.59 -3.86
N TYR A 266 18.54 -6.08 -4.70
CA TYR A 266 18.35 -7.53 -4.88
C TYR A 266 19.41 -8.16 -5.77
N GLU A 267 19.85 -7.46 -6.82
CA GLU A 267 21.00 -7.88 -7.62
C GLU A 267 22.26 -8.02 -6.76
N GLN A 268 22.53 -7.04 -5.88
CA GLN A 268 23.61 -7.12 -4.91
C GLN A 268 23.47 -8.27 -3.91
N ALA A 269 22.23 -8.71 -3.65
CA ALA A 269 21.93 -9.82 -2.75
C ALA A 269 21.86 -11.18 -3.47
N GLU A 270 22.11 -11.23 -4.78
CA GLU A 270 21.94 -12.42 -5.64
C GLU A 270 20.57 -13.09 -5.48
N LYS A 271 19.52 -12.27 -5.31
CA LYS A 271 18.13 -12.72 -5.20
C LYS A 271 17.32 -12.19 -6.38
N GLU A 272 16.43 -13.02 -6.91
CA GLU A 272 15.44 -12.56 -7.88
C GLU A 272 14.35 -11.73 -7.19
N PHE A 273 13.95 -10.63 -7.82
CA PHE A 273 12.83 -9.83 -7.33
C PHE A 273 11.90 -9.35 -8.45
N VAL A 274 10.88 -10.18 -8.68
CA VAL A 274 9.95 -10.05 -9.79
C VAL A 274 9.16 -8.75 -9.75
N ALA A 275 8.61 -8.36 -8.59
CA ALA A 275 7.71 -7.22 -8.50
C ALA A 275 8.37 -5.88 -8.87
N SER A 276 9.53 -5.55 -8.29
CA SER A 276 10.23 -4.30 -8.63
C SER A 276 10.69 -4.28 -10.08
N ASN A 277 11.20 -5.41 -10.59
CA ASN A 277 11.67 -5.50 -11.96
C ASN A 277 10.54 -5.28 -12.97
N GLU A 278 9.40 -5.96 -12.80
CA GLU A 278 8.25 -5.82 -13.70
C GLU A 278 7.66 -4.40 -13.66
N MET A 279 7.54 -3.80 -12.47
CA MET A 279 7.04 -2.42 -12.35
C MET A 279 8.04 -1.40 -12.90
N HIS A 280 9.34 -1.59 -12.69
CA HIS A 280 10.40 -0.77 -13.27
C HIS A 280 10.36 -0.80 -14.80
N ARG A 281 10.40 -2.01 -15.39
CA ARG A 281 10.41 -2.20 -16.85
C ARG A 281 9.20 -1.55 -17.50
N TYR A 282 8.02 -1.78 -16.95
CA TYR A 282 6.77 -1.22 -17.47
C TYR A 282 6.77 0.32 -17.45
N LEU A 283 7.08 0.95 -16.31
CA LEU A 283 7.07 2.41 -16.21
C LEU A 283 8.20 3.06 -17.02
N SER A 284 9.39 2.49 -17.00
CA SER A 284 10.54 3.03 -17.75
C SER A 284 10.27 3.01 -19.24
N ALA A 285 9.74 1.91 -19.78
CA ALA A 285 9.45 1.81 -21.21
C ALA A 285 8.34 2.76 -21.67
N LEU A 286 7.33 3.00 -20.84
CA LEU A 286 6.21 3.88 -21.22
C LEU A 286 6.52 5.38 -21.05
N PHE A 287 7.38 5.75 -20.09
CA PHE A 287 7.53 7.16 -19.68
C PHE A 287 8.97 7.69 -19.66
N ALA A 288 9.99 6.83 -19.79
CA ALA A 288 11.38 7.25 -19.75
C ALA A 288 12.17 6.94 -21.04
N ILE A 289 11.78 5.92 -21.80
CA ILE A 289 12.50 5.47 -23.00
C ILE A 289 11.83 6.03 -24.25
N GLU A 290 12.59 6.75 -25.09
CA GLU A 290 12.07 7.35 -26.32
C GLU A 290 12.16 6.42 -27.53
N ASN A 291 13.22 5.62 -27.58
CA ASN A 291 13.47 4.71 -28.70
C ASN A 291 12.53 3.50 -28.61
N ILE A 292 11.78 3.24 -29.69
CA ILE A 292 10.82 2.13 -29.73
C ILE A 292 11.50 0.79 -29.52
N ASP A 293 12.64 0.53 -30.17
CA ASP A 293 13.37 -0.73 -30.04
C ASP A 293 13.86 -0.93 -28.60
N GLU A 294 14.39 0.11 -27.97
CA GLU A 294 14.81 0.04 -26.57
C GLU A 294 13.61 -0.19 -25.64
N ALA A 295 12.50 0.53 -25.84
CA ALA A 295 11.30 0.40 -25.02
C ALA A 295 10.69 -1.01 -25.10
N VAL A 296 10.59 -1.59 -26.30
CA VAL A 296 10.03 -2.94 -26.48
C VAL A 296 10.97 -4.01 -25.93
N ASN A 297 12.29 -3.83 -26.04
CA ASN A 297 13.26 -4.73 -25.41
C ASN A 297 13.20 -4.65 -23.88
N THR A 298 13.05 -3.45 -23.31
CA THR A 298 12.84 -3.27 -21.87
C THR A 298 11.52 -3.93 -21.40
N LEU A 299 10.43 -3.79 -22.17
CA LEU A 299 9.15 -4.43 -21.88
C LEU A 299 9.23 -5.95 -21.99
N HIS A 300 9.93 -6.50 -22.98
CA HIS A 300 10.11 -7.95 -23.12
C HIS A 300 11.01 -8.52 -22.03
N GLY A 301 12.05 -7.78 -21.62
CA GLY A 301 13.02 -8.23 -20.63
C GLY A 301 13.76 -9.50 -21.08
N ASN A 302 14.24 -10.25 -20.09
CA ASN A 302 15.00 -11.48 -20.30
C ASN A 302 14.07 -12.70 -20.39
N ASP A 303 14.53 -13.76 -21.07
CA ASP A 303 13.79 -15.01 -21.29
C ASP A 303 13.68 -15.92 -20.04
N ASP A 304 14.05 -15.41 -18.86
CA ASP A 304 14.02 -16.18 -17.62
C ASP A 304 12.57 -16.44 -17.23
N THR A 305 12.21 -17.73 -17.15
CA THR A 305 10.86 -18.15 -16.79
C THR A 305 10.62 -17.91 -15.31
N ILE A 306 9.66 -17.04 -14.99
CA ILE A 306 9.27 -16.76 -13.60
C ILE A 306 8.46 -17.94 -13.04
N GLU A 307 8.94 -18.54 -11.96
CA GLU A 307 8.19 -19.53 -11.19
C GLU A 307 7.16 -18.85 -10.26
N TRP A 308 6.02 -18.46 -10.82
CA TRP A 308 4.98 -17.71 -10.10
C TRP A 308 4.50 -18.38 -8.81
N ASP A 309 4.44 -19.71 -8.78
CA ASP A 309 3.96 -20.49 -7.64
C ASP A 309 5.01 -20.64 -6.51
N SER A 310 6.28 -20.31 -6.77
CA SER A 310 7.36 -20.37 -5.76
C SER A 310 7.68 -19.02 -5.14
N LEU A 311 6.95 -17.95 -5.51
CA LEU A 311 7.14 -16.61 -4.97
C LEU A 311 6.82 -16.54 -3.47
N CYS A 312 7.80 -16.08 -2.70
CA CYS A 312 7.67 -15.86 -1.25
C CYS A 312 7.22 -14.42 -0.94
N ASP A 313 6.39 -14.28 0.09
CA ASP A 313 6.06 -12.98 0.68
C ASP A 313 6.98 -12.68 1.87
N ASN A 314 7.98 -11.82 1.63
CA ASN A 314 8.95 -11.40 2.63
C ASN A 314 8.49 -10.16 3.42
N ARG A 315 7.29 -9.64 3.18
CA ARG A 315 6.80 -8.41 3.81
C ARG A 315 6.65 -8.59 5.32
N ASP A 316 7.22 -7.67 6.09
CA ASP A 316 6.98 -7.59 7.52
C ASP A 316 5.70 -6.77 7.79
N LEU A 317 4.57 -7.47 7.79
CA LEU A 317 3.29 -6.91 8.18
C LEU A 317 3.16 -6.77 9.71
N GLY A 318 4.06 -7.39 10.48
CA GLY A 318 4.07 -7.36 11.95
C GLY A 318 4.83 -6.17 12.55
N VAL A 319 5.50 -5.37 11.72
CA VAL A 319 6.28 -4.19 12.16
C VAL A 319 5.43 -3.16 12.90
N VAL A 320 4.16 -3.03 12.53
CA VAL A 320 3.16 -2.24 13.27
C VAL A 320 2.45 -3.17 14.26
N PRO A 321 2.69 -3.02 15.59
CA PRO A 321 2.09 -3.92 16.57
C PRO A 321 0.56 -3.83 16.54
N SER A 322 -0.09 -4.99 16.67
CA SER A 322 -1.54 -5.08 16.87
C SER A 322 -1.83 -5.57 18.27
N PHE A 323 -2.83 -4.97 18.90
CA PHE A 323 -3.37 -5.41 20.20
C PHE A 323 -4.83 -5.87 20.06
N GLU A 324 -5.29 -6.12 18.83
CA GLU A 324 -6.64 -6.61 18.56
C GLU A 324 -6.82 -8.06 19.02
N ARG A 325 -8.05 -8.41 19.37
CA ARG A 325 -8.43 -9.82 19.56
C ARG A 325 -8.16 -10.58 18.25
N ASN A 326 -7.48 -11.73 18.34
CA ASN A 326 -7.11 -12.56 17.20
C ASN A 326 -6.17 -11.93 16.17
N ALA A 327 -5.38 -10.91 16.55
CA ALA A 327 -4.45 -10.20 15.66
C ALA A 327 -3.58 -11.11 14.76
N LYS A 328 -3.12 -12.26 15.29
CA LYS A 328 -2.31 -13.22 14.52
C LYS A 328 -3.07 -13.83 13.34
N GLN A 329 -4.32 -14.25 13.57
CA GLN A 329 -5.16 -14.85 12.53
C GLN A 329 -5.51 -13.80 11.46
N GLU A 330 -5.89 -12.59 11.89
CA GLU A 330 -6.17 -11.48 10.97
C GLU A 330 -4.96 -11.14 10.10
N LEU A 331 -3.75 -11.14 10.68
CA LEU A 331 -2.52 -10.87 9.95
C LEU A 331 -2.16 -11.99 8.95
N ASP A 332 -2.39 -13.25 9.29
CA ASP A 332 -2.14 -14.39 8.40
C ASP A 332 -3.13 -14.39 7.21
N ASP A 333 -4.40 -14.06 7.45
CA ASP A 333 -5.42 -13.92 6.40
C ASP A 333 -5.15 -12.71 5.50
N LEU A 334 -4.69 -11.61 6.10
CA LEU A 334 -4.26 -10.41 5.40
C LEU A 334 -3.05 -10.69 4.51
N ARG A 335 -2.05 -11.42 5.01
CA ARG A 335 -0.86 -11.80 4.24
C ARG A 335 -1.27 -12.58 3.00
N LYS A 336 -2.06 -13.65 3.16
CA LYS A 336 -2.51 -14.49 2.05
C LYS A 336 -3.28 -13.72 0.98
N SER A 337 -4.29 -12.95 1.39
CA SER A 337 -5.14 -12.21 0.45
C SER A 337 -4.38 -11.11 -0.29
N THR A 338 -3.58 -10.32 0.42
CA THR A 338 -2.82 -9.22 -0.20
C THR A 338 -1.61 -9.70 -0.99
N GLN A 339 -1.03 -10.86 -0.65
CA GLN A 339 0.01 -11.48 -1.46
C GLN A 339 -0.58 -11.95 -2.78
N ALA A 340 -1.70 -12.68 -2.75
CA ALA A 340 -2.36 -13.19 -3.95
C ALA A 340 -2.72 -12.05 -4.93
N GLU A 341 -3.37 -10.99 -4.44
CA GLU A 341 -3.73 -9.84 -5.29
C GLU A 341 -2.49 -9.14 -5.87
N PHE A 342 -1.41 -9.00 -5.09
CA PHE A 342 -0.18 -8.36 -5.56
C PHE A 342 0.55 -9.22 -6.60
N VAL A 343 0.64 -10.54 -6.39
CA VAL A 343 1.20 -11.47 -7.37
C VAL A 343 0.38 -11.44 -8.67
N ASP A 344 -0.95 -11.41 -8.57
CA ASP A 344 -1.82 -11.35 -9.74
C ASP A 344 -1.68 -10.03 -10.51
N LEU A 345 -1.53 -8.90 -9.81
CA LEU A 345 -1.21 -7.63 -10.44
C LEU A 345 0.14 -7.71 -11.19
N THR A 346 1.18 -8.19 -10.52
CA THR A 346 2.53 -8.30 -11.10
C THR A 346 2.56 -9.24 -12.30
N ARG A 347 1.86 -10.38 -12.22
CA ARG A 347 1.76 -11.36 -13.30
C ARG A 347 0.98 -10.84 -14.50
N LEU A 348 -0.14 -10.16 -14.25
CA LEU A 348 -0.87 -9.49 -15.31
C LEU A 348 0.00 -8.43 -15.98
N ARG A 349 0.76 -7.65 -15.19
CA ARG A 349 1.71 -6.65 -15.73
C ARG A 349 2.76 -7.31 -16.61
N HIS A 350 3.35 -8.42 -16.15
CA HIS A 350 4.32 -9.18 -16.91
C HIS A 350 3.76 -9.62 -18.26
N TYR A 351 2.56 -10.21 -18.31
CA TYR A 351 1.95 -10.63 -19.58
C TYR A 351 1.62 -9.45 -20.51
N ILE A 352 1.26 -8.28 -19.97
CA ILE A 352 1.11 -7.06 -20.77
C ILE A 352 2.46 -6.67 -21.36
N SER A 353 3.52 -6.62 -20.54
CA SER A 353 4.87 -6.24 -20.97
C SER A 353 5.43 -7.19 -22.04
N GLN A 354 5.28 -8.51 -21.85
CA GLN A 354 5.69 -9.52 -22.83
C GLN A 354 4.97 -9.32 -24.17
N ALA A 355 3.63 -9.23 -24.16
CA ALA A 355 2.87 -9.04 -25.39
C ALA A 355 3.24 -7.73 -26.12
N LEU A 356 3.48 -6.64 -25.39
CA LEU A 356 3.96 -5.37 -25.96
C LEU A 356 5.36 -5.51 -26.57
N GLY A 357 6.28 -6.20 -25.88
CA GLY A 357 7.63 -6.49 -26.33
C GLY A 357 7.64 -7.32 -27.62
N SER A 358 6.92 -8.44 -27.62
CA SER A 358 6.76 -9.35 -28.76
C SER A 358 6.09 -8.68 -29.95
N ALA A 359 5.12 -7.78 -29.72
CA ALA A 359 4.52 -6.97 -30.79
C ALA A 359 5.56 -6.06 -31.46
N GLY A 360 6.51 -5.54 -30.70
CA GLY A 360 7.62 -4.73 -31.19
C GLY A 360 8.74 -5.51 -31.89
N GLY A 361 8.74 -6.85 -31.79
CA GLY A 361 9.82 -7.71 -32.27
C GLY A 361 11.08 -7.68 -31.39
N ALA A 362 10.90 -7.43 -30.08
CA ALA A 362 11.98 -7.45 -29.10
C ALA A 362 12.77 -8.77 -29.15
N ASN A 363 14.08 -8.74 -29.02
CA ASN A 363 14.96 -9.93 -29.09
C ASN A 363 14.77 -10.83 -30.33
N GLY A 364 14.17 -10.31 -31.41
CA GLY A 364 13.84 -11.11 -32.59
C GLY A 364 12.52 -11.88 -32.50
N ALA A 365 11.68 -11.54 -31.51
CA ALA A 365 10.39 -12.16 -31.27
C ALA A 365 9.52 -12.18 -32.53
N GLY A 366 8.95 -13.34 -32.79
CA GLY A 366 8.15 -13.63 -33.97
C GLY A 366 6.65 -13.46 -33.73
N ILE A 367 5.89 -13.61 -34.80
CA ILE A 367 4.42 -13.56 -34.71
C ILE A 367 3.82 -14.71 -33.90
N ASP A 368 4.50 -15.85 -33.90
CA ASP A 368 4.07 -17.05 -33.19
C ASP A 368 4.22 -16.84 -31.66
N GLU A 369 5.24 -16.09 -31.23
CA GLU A 369 5.48 -15.70 -29.83
C GLU A 369 4.48 -14.66 -29.35
N LEU A 370 4.25 -13.58 -30.12
CA LEU A 370 3.16 -12.63 -29.84
C LEU A 370 1.80 -13.34 -29.68
N GLY A 371 1.53 -14.36 -30.51
CA GLY A 371 0.31 -15.15 -30.42
C GLY A 371 0.20 -15.90 -29.09
N ALA A 372 1.30 -16.47 -28.60
CA ALA A 372 1.37 -17.13 -27.31
C ALA A 372 1.17 -16.13 -26.15
N ASP A 373 1.89 -15.01 -26.16
CA ASP A 373 1.83 -13.98 -25.12
C ASP A 373 0.44 -13.35 -25.03
N LEU A 374 -0.18 -13.03 -26.17
CA LEU A 374 -1.53 -12.47 -26.21
C LEU A 374 -2.57 -13.47 -25.70
N THR A 375 -2.36 -14.77 -25.94
CA THR A 375 -3.22 -15.83 -25.39
C THR A 375 -3.10 -15.92 -23.88
N LEU A 376 -1.87 -15.88 -23.34
CA LEU A 376 -1.60 -15.87 -21.90
C LEU A 376 -2.20 -14.63 -21.24
N LEU A 377 -1.99 -13.44 -21.82
CA LEU A 377 -2.57 -12.18 -21.33
C LEU A 377 -4.10 -12.27 -21.25
N ARG A 378 -4.77 -12.74 -22.30
CA ARG A 378 -6.24 -12.86 -22.31
C ARG A 378 -6.77 -13.85 -21.28
N LEU A 379 -6.12 -15.01 -21.18
CA LEU A 379 -6.50 -16.04 -20.21
C LEU A 379 -6.36 -15.49 -18.79
N TYR A 380 -5.24 -14.82 -18.49
CA TYR A 380 -4.98 -14.28 -17.16
C TYR A 380 -5.85 -13.08 -16.83
N LEU A 381 -6.08 -12.18 -17.79
CA LEU A 381 -7.00 -11.05 -17.62
C LEU A 381 -8.42 -11.54 -17.30
N ARG A 382 -8.89 -12.60 -17.95
CA ARG A 382 -10.19 -13.22 -17.63
C ARG A 382 -10.20 -13.76 -16.19
N TYR A 383 -9.17 -14.51 -15.82
CA TYR A 383 -9.01 -15.00 -14.44
C TYR A 383 -9.06 -13.86 -13.41
N CYS A 384 -8.35 -12.75 -13.64
CA CYS A 384 -8.38 -11.61 -12.73
C CYS A 384 -9.76 -10.94 -12.69
N ARG A 385 -10.46 -10.81 -13.82
CA ARG A 385 -11.83 -10.27 -13.87
C ARG A 385 -12.82 -11.13 -13.09
N GLU A 386 -12.66 -12.45 -13.10
CA GLU A 386 -13.49 -13.39 -12.37
C GLU A 386 -13.15 -13.42 -10.86
N SER A 387 -11.87 -13.24 -10.52
CA SER A 387 -11.38 -13.34 -9.14
C SER A 387 -11.53 -12.05 -8.34
N TYR A 388 -11.50 -10.89 -8.99
CA TYR A 388 -11.48 -9.58 -8.33
C TYR A 388 -12.68 -8.73 -8.78
N SER A 389 -13.65 -8.53 -7.89
CA SER A 389 -14.81 -7.64 -8.10
C SER A 389 -14.51 -6.19 -7.70
N LEU A 390 -15.26 -5.25 -8.27
CA LEU A 390 -15.26 -3.84 -7.87
C LEU A 390 -15.90 -3.61 -6.49
N ASP A 391 -16.75 -4.53 -6.02
CA ASP A 391 -17.54 -4.36 -4.80
C ASP A 391 -16.81 -4.81 -3.53
N ILE A 392 -15.61 -5.39 -3.66
CA ILE A 392 -14.85 -5.91 -2.51
C ILE A 392 -14.11 -4.74 -1.85
N PRO A 393 -14.43 -4.38 -0.59
CA PRO A 393 -13.73 -3.31 0.09
C PRO A 393 -12.29 -3.72 0.39
N TYR A 394 -11.36 -2.78 0.19
CA TYR A 394 -9.96 -2.99 0.53
C TYR A 394 -9.77 -3.10 2.05
N SER A 395 -8.75 -3.86 2.46
CA SER A 395 -8.42 -4.04 3.87
C SER A 395 -8.14 -2.70 4.55
N ARG A 396 -8.91 -2.44 5.61
CA ARG A 396 -8.72 -1.32 6.54
C ARG A 396 -7.97 -1.76 7.80
N VAL A 397 -7.26 -2.89 7.77
CA VAL A 397 -6.35 -3.28 8.86
C VAL A 397 -5.15 -2.34 8.85
N MET A 398 -4.73 -1.87 10.02
CA MET A 398 -3.62 -0.91 10.17
C MET A 398 -2.30 -1.46 9.63
N GLN A 399 -2.09 -2.77 9.76
CA GLN A 399 -0.93 -3.52 9.27
C GLN A 399 -0.98 -3.80 7.76
N SER A 400 -2.10 -3.51 7.10
CA SER A 400 -2.26 -3.84 5.67
C SER A 400 -1.26 -3.08 4.81
N PRO A 401 -0.71 -3.70 3.76
CA PRO A 401 -0.07 -2.94 2.70
C PRO A 401 -1.07 -2.00 2.01
N SER A 402 -0.55 -1.08 1.20
CA SER A 402 -1.36 -0.23 0.33
C SER A 402 -2.15 -1.10 -0.65
N ALA A 403 -3.40 -0.71 -0.90
CA ALA A 403 -4.25 -1.41 -1.87
C ALA A 403 -3.68 -1.27 -3.28
N VAL A 404 -3.75 -2.35 -4.06
CA VAL A 404 -3.25 -2.39 -5.43
C VAL A 404 -4.36 -2.12 -6.46
N TYR A 405 -5.61 -2.11 -6.00
CA TYR A 405 -6.81 -1.79 -6.77
C TYR A 405 -6.96 -2.66 -8.04
N LEU A 406 -6.70 -3.98 -7.96
CA LEU A 406 -6.66 -4.83 -9.14
C LEU A 406 -8.03 -4.93 -9.83
N GLY A 407 -9.12 -5.05 -9.05
CA GLY A 407 -10.49 -5.04 -9.58
C GLY A 407 -10.78 -3.78 -10.41
N HIS A 408 -10.42 -2.59 -9.90
CA HIS A 408 -10.53 -1.35 -10.66
C HIS A 408 -9.69 -1.38 -11.95
N PHE A 409 -8.55 -2.06 -11.98
CA PHE A 409 -7.66 -2.07 -13.16
C PHE A 409 -8.22 -2.94 -14.28
N VAL A 410 -8.73 -4.13 -13.93
CA VAL A 410 -9.19 -5.10 -14.93
C VAL A 410 -10.60 -4.80 -15.44
N HIS A 411 -11.42 -4.10 -14.65
CA HIS A 411 -12.80 -3.72 -15.01
C HIS A 411 -12.94 -2.27 -15.49
N GLY A 412 -11.96 -1.40 -15.25
CA GLY A 412 -12.03 0.02 -15.61
C GLY A 412 -11.80 0.36 -17.09
N GLY A 413 -11.81 -0.64 -18.00
CA GLY A 413 -11.62 -0.42 -19.44
C GLY A 413 -10.19 -0.05 -19.86
N PHE A 414 -9.22 -0.08 -18.94
CA PHE A 414 -7.84 0.32 -19.22
C PHE A 414 -7.08 -0.64 -20.13
N LEU A 415 -7.47 -1.92 -20.17
CA LEU A 415 -6.71 -3.00 -20.83
C LEU A 415 -7.27 -3.44 -22.18
N ASP A 416 -8.58 -3.24 -22.41
CA ASP A 416 -9.23 -3.70 -23.65
C ASP A 416 -8.65 -3.02 -24.91
N PRO A 417 -8.39 -1.69 -24.93
CA PRO A 417 -7.73 -1.04 -26.07
C PRO A 417 -6.35 -1.62 -26.39
N ILE A 418 -5.59 -2.01 -25.36
CA ILE A 418 -4.25 -2.59 -25.53
C ILE A 418 -4.37 -3.97 -26.19
N VAL A 419 -5.29 -4.80 -25.71
CA VAL A 419 -5.54 -6.15 -26.24
C VAL A 419 -6.02 -6.11 -27.70
N ASP A 420 -6.88 -5.15 -28.06
CA ASP A 420 -7.39 -4.99 -29.43
C ASP A 420 -6.28 -4.54 -30.40
N LEU A 421 -5.42 -3.62 -29.97
CA LEU A 421 -4.26 -3.20 -30.77
C LEU A 421 -3.22 -4.32 -30.91
N LEU A 422 -2.95 -5.09 -29.85
CA LEU A 422 -2.07 -6.27 -29.91
C LEU A 422 -2.61 -7.32 -30.90
N GLN A 423 -3.91 -7.57 -30.88
CA GLN A 423 -4.56 -8.46 -31.85
C GLN A 423 -4.36 -7.98 -33.29
N SER A 424 -4.43 -6.67 -33.51
CA SER A 424 -4.21 -6.07 -34.82
C SER A 424 -2.77 -6.30 -35.33
N VAL A 425 -1.78 -6.20 -34.44
CA VAL A 425 -0.38 -6.53 -34.76
C VAL A 425 -0.25 -8.00 -35.13
N LEU A 426 -0.90 -8.89 -34.36
CA LEU A 426 -0.89 -10.34 -34.58
C LEU A 426 -1.47 -10.72 -35.97
N ASP A 427 -2.67 -10.23 -36.27
CA ASP A 427 -3.38 -10.51 -37.51
C ASP A 427 -2.65 -9.94 -38.74
N LEU A 428 -2.05 -8.76 -38.58
CA LEU A 428 -1.18 -8.20 -39.60
C LEU A 428 0.01 -9.15 -39.82
N GLY A 429 0.72 -9.59 -38.78
CA GLY A 429 1.87 -10.49 -38.89
C GLY A 429 1.57 -11.85 -39.53
N GLY A 430 0.45 -12.49 -39.18
CA GLY A 430 0.04 -13.81 -39.73
C GLY A 430 -0.17 -13.79 -41.24
N SER A 431 -0.60 -12.64 -41.77
CA SER A 431 -0.81 -12.38 -43.19
C SER A 431 0.49 -12.41 -44.04
N LYS A 432 1.69 -12.49 -43.44
CA LYS A 432 2.95 -12.68 -44.19
C LYS A 432 3.12 -14.10 -44.75
N LYS A 433 2.50 -15.12 -44.12
CA LYS A 433 2.65 -16.54 -44.51
C LYS A 433 1.69 -16.95 -45.63
N ALA A 434 0.61 -16.19 -45.88
CA ALA A 434 -0.36 -16.41 -46.96
C ALA A 434 -0.16 -15.33 -48.04
N GLY A 435 0.18 -15.71 -49.27
CA GLY A 435 0.51 -14.78 -50.36
C GLY A 435 -0.55 -13.69 -50.58
N GLU A 436 -0.06 -12.46 -50.80
CA GLU A 436 -0.75 -11.22 -51.24
C GLU A 436 -2.24 -11.10 -50.87
N ILE A 437 -2.51 -10.50 -49.70
CA ILE A 437 -3.85 -10.02 -49.35
C ILE A 437 -4.15 -8.72 -50.11
N PRO A 438 -5.31 -8.58 -50.79
CA PRO A 438 -5.72 -7.32 -51.40
C PRO A 438 -5.89 -6.21 -50.37
N SER A 439 -5.49 -4.97 -50.72
CA SER A 439 -5.48 -3.79 -49.84
C SER A 439 -6.80 -3.51 -49.10
N SER A 440 -7.94 -3.95 -49.65
CA SER A 440 -9.26 -3.83 -49.04
C SER A 440 -9.49 -4.72 -47.81
N THR A 441 -8.70 -5.78 -47.62
CA THR A 441 -8.83 -6.72 -46.48
C THR A 441 -7.84 -6.39 -45.35
N THR A 442 -6.85 -5.53 -45.61
CA THR A 442 -5.89 -5.07 -44.59
C THR A 442 -6.51 -4.05 -43.63
N LEU A 443 -7.47 -3.25 -44.10
CA LEU A 443 -8.21 -2.29 -43.26
C LEU A 443 -9.16 -2.98 -42.27
N SER A 444 -9.70 -4.16 -42.61
CA SER A 444 -10.55 -4.93 -41.69
C SER A 444 -9.78 -5.57 -40.53
N ILE A 445 -8.44 -5.52 -40.54
CA ILE A 445 -7.57 -6.04 -39.48
C ILE A 445 -7.38 -5.00 -38.36
N LEU A 446 -7.44 -3.71 -38.68
CA LEU A 446 -7.32 -2.65 -37.69
C LEU A 446 -8.69 -2.40 -37.02
N PRO A 447 -8.74 -2.07 -35.73
CA PRO A 447 -9.98 -1.64 -35.10
C PRO A 447 -10.48 -0.36 -35.77
N THR A 448 -11.80 -0.21 -35.83
CA THR A 448 -12.38 1.03 -36.32
C THR A 448 -12.04 2.16 -35.36
N VAL A 449 -11.86 3.37 -35.89
CA VAL A 449 -11.57 4.57 -35.08
C VAL A 449 -12.70 4.80 -34.07
N GLU A 450 -13.95 4.61 -34.49
CA GLU A 450 -15.12 4.72 -33.62
C GLU A 450 -15.10 3.73 -32.45
N HIS A 451 -14.72 2.46 -32.69
CA HIS A 451 -14.60 1.45 -31.63
C HIS A 451 -13.55 1.85 -30.59
N MET A 452 -12.38 2.30 -31.03
CA MET A 452 -11.32 2.75 -30.14
C MET A 452 -11.71 4.01 -29.37
N GLU A 453 -12.35 4.98 -30.02
CA GLU A 453 -12.87 6.17 -29.36
C GLU A 453 -13.88 5.80 -28.26
N ASN A 454 -14.77 4.85 -28.51
CA ASN A 454 -15.74 4.38 -27.52
C ASN A 454 -15.05 3.74 -26.31
N GLN A 455 -14.04 2.88 -26.52
CA GLN A 455 -13.30 2.27 -25.42
C GLN A 455 -12.50 3.29 -24.60
N TRP A 456 -11.76 4.19 -25.26
CA TRP A 456 -11.02 5.25 -24.58
C TRP A 456 -11.94 6.23 -23.84
N THR A 457 -13.16 6.45 -24.36
CA THR A 457 -14.21 7.20 -23.66
C THR A 457 -14.66 6.47 -22.38
N ALA A 458 -14.90 5.16 -22.47
CA ALA A 458 -15.39 4.37 -21.34
C ALA A 458 -14.39 4.31 -20.17
N MET A 459 -13.09 4.35 -20.48
CA MET A 459 -12.01 4.41 -19.49
C MET A 459 -11.99 5.70 -18.65
N LEU A 460 -12.57 6.78 -19.18
CA LEU A 460 -12.60 8.11 -18.57
C LEU A 460 -14.05 8.58 -18.44
N PRO A 461 -14.83 8.04 -17.49
CA PRO A 461 -16.18 8.52 -17.22
C PRO A 461 -16.16 10.01 -16.86
N PRO A 462 -17.28 10.74 -16.94
CA PRO A 462 -17.32 12.13 -16.47
C PRO A 462 -16.80 12.28 -15.04
N PHE A 463 -16.14 13.40 -14.75
CA PHE A 463 -15.72 13.73 -13.40
C PHE A 463 -16.93 14.09 -12.56
N GLU A 464 -17.09 13.42 -11.42
CA GLU A 464 -18.19 13.65 -10.48
C GLU A 464 -17.61 13.92 -9.09
N PRO A 465 -17.58 15.20 -8.65
CA PRO A 465 -17.15 15.55 -7.30
C PRO A 465 -17.98 14.81 -6.26
N LYS A 466 -17.32 14.13 -5.33
CA LYS A 466 -17.99 13.37 -4.27
C LYS A 466 -17.97 14.16 -2.97
N ILE A 467 -18.99 13.92 -2.13
CA ILE A 467 -19.06 14.50 -0.78
C ILE A 467 -18.14 13.77 0.20
N THR A 468 -17.75 12.54 -0.13
CA THR A 468 -16.87 11.71 0.70
C THR A 468 -15.49 12.37 0.85
N PRO A 469 -14.92 12.41 2.07
CA PRO A 469 -13.58 12.92 2.29
C PRO A 469 -12.54 12.23 1.40
N PHE A 470 -11.47 12.95 1.04
CA PHE A 470 -10.33 12.43 0.28
C PHE A 470 -10.65 11.79 -1.10
N PHE A 471 -11.85 12.00 -1.65
CA PHE A 471 -12.29 11.36 -2.90
C PHE A 471 -11.36 11.61 -4.11
N MET A 472 -10.58 12.69 -4.08
CA MET A 472 -9.61 13.04 -5.10
C MET A 472 -8.59 11.93 -5.37
N GLN A 473 -8.32 11.06 -4.39
CA GLN A 473 -7.40 9.94 -4.60
C GLN A 473 -7.93 8.93 -5.64
N ASP A 474 -9.21 8.57 -5.60
CA ASP A 474 -9.80 7.63 -6.57
C ASP A 474 -9.74 8.20 -8.00
N GLU A 475 -9.95 9.51 -8.11
CA GLU A 475 -9.90 10.26 -9.35
C GLU A 475 -8.48 10.32 -9.91
N ILE A 476 -7.48 10.56 -9.06
CA ILE A 476 -6.07 10.50 -9.43
C ILE A 476 -5.68 9.09 -9.91
N ILE A 477 -6.13 8.03 -9.22
CA ILE A 477 -5.86 6.64 -9.62
C ILE A 477 -6.43 6.37 -11.02
N THR A 478 -7.67 6.80 -11.27
CA THR A 478 -8.33 6.65 -12.58
C THR A 478 -7.54 7.37 -13.68
N CYS A 479 -7.17 8.62 -13.45
CA CYS A 479 -6.37 9.42 -14.38
C CYS A 479 -4.98 8.81 -14.63
N SER A 480 -4.32 8.29 -13.60
CA SER A 480 -3.02 7.63 -13.74
C SER A 480 -3.10 6.38 -14.61
N ARG A 481 -4.08 5.51 -14.37
CA ARG A 481 -4.27 4.28 -15.16
C ARG A 481 -4.66 4.56 -16.60
N ALA A 482 -5.51 5.57 -16.81
CA ALA A 482 -5.86 6.03 -18.13
C ALA A 482 -4.61 6.50 -18.90
N LEU A 483 -3.75 7.29 -18.26
CA LEU A 483 -2.50 7.74 -18.87
C LEU A 483 -1.57 6.57 -19.24
N GLN A 484 -1.42 5.57 -18.37
CA GLN A 484 -0.66 4.35 -18.69
C GLN A 484 -1.23 3.60 -19.89
N SER A 485 -2.55 3.45 -19.96
CA SER A 485 -3.23 2.80 -21.10
C SER A 485 -3.02 3.57 -22.40
N LEU A 486 -3.16 4.89 -22.37
CA LEU A 486 -2.91 5.76 -23.52
C LEU A 486 -1.46 5.68 -24.00
N ALA A 487 -0.49 5.63 -23.07
CA ALA A 487 0.93 5.47 -23.40
C ALA A 487 1.22 4.11 -24.07
N ALA A 488 0.66 3.01 -23.54
CA ALA A 488 0.79 1.69 -24.15
C ALA A 488 0.13 1.63 -25.54
N CYS A 489 -1.05 2.21 -25.70
CA CYS A 489 -1.73 2.31 -27.00
C CYS A 489 -0.91 3.14 -28.00
N GLN A 490 -0.30 4.26 -27.56
CA GLN A 490 0.56 5.08 -28.39
C GLN A 490 1.78 4.30 -28.91
N LEU A 491 2.40 3.48 -28.06
CA LEU A 491 3.51 2.61 -28.45
C LEU A 491 3.05 1.58 -29.51
N LEU A 492 1.92 0.91 -29.29
CA LEU A 492 1.36 -0.07 -30.22
C LEU A 492 0.99 0.53 -31.59
N ILE A 493 0.41 1.74 -31.61
CA ILE A 493 0.10 2.41 -32.88
C ILE A 493 1.38 2.70 -33.67
N ARG A 494 2.48 3.09 -33.01
CA ARG A 494 3.78 3.27 -33.69
C ARG A 494 4.37 1.95 -34.20
N ILE A 495 4.20 0.87 -33.45
CA ILE A 495 4.58 -0.49 -33.89
C ILE A 495 3.79 -0.86 -35.16
N LEU A 496 2.47 -0.64 -35.17
CA LEU A 496 1.62 -0.88 -36.33
C LEU A 496 2.04 -0.05 -37.55
N GLU A 497 2.37 1.23 -37.36
CA GLU A 497 2.90 2.10 -38.43
C GLU A 497 4.20 1.54 -39.03
N ARG A 498 5.15 1.13 -38.18
CA ARG A 498 6.40 0.50 -38.61
C ARG A 498 6.15 -0.80 -39.40
N CYS A 499 5.24 -1.65 -38.90
CA CYS A 499 4.85 -2.87 -39.59
C CYS A 499 4.19 -2.60 -40.96
N GLY A 500 3.41 -1.53 -41.08
CA GLY A 500 2.75 -1.10 -42.32
C GLY A 500 3.73 -0.53 -43.34
N SER A 501 4.64 0.35 -42.92
CA SER A 501 5.65 0.98 -43.79
C SER A 501 6.60 -0.04 -44.43
N CYS A 502 6.93 -1.14 -43.74
CA CYS A 502 7.72 -2.23 -44.33
C CYS A 502 6.97 -3.02 -45.42
N ARG A 503 5.63 -3.01 -45.44
CA ARG A 503 4.81 -3.78 -46.38
C ARG A 503 4.34 -2.99 -47.58
N PHE A 504 4.16 -1.68 -47.40
CA PHE A 504 3.68 -0.78 -48.42
C PHE A 504 4.69 0.37 -48.60
N PRO A 505 5.88 0.10 -49.18
CA PRO A 505 6.82 1.16 -49.48
C PRO A 505 6.14 2.17 -50.42
N GLU A 506 6.17 3.46 -50.05
CA GLU A 506 5.69 4.54 -50.91
C GLU A 506 6.29 4.36 -52.31
N ASN A 507 5.42 4.22 -53.30
CA ASN A 507 5.73 3.88 -54.69
C ASN A 507 7.13 4.33 -55.13
N ALA A 508 8.03 3.36 -55.34
CA ALA A 508 9.30 3.59 -56.01
C ALA A 508 9.03 4.28 -57.35
N SER A 509 9.41 5.55 -57.41
CA SER A 509 9.25 6.47 -58.53
C SER A 509 9.52 5.83 -59.90
N LYS A 510 8.46 5.40 -60.60
CA LYS A 510 8.47 5.33 -62.06
C LYS A 510 8.31 6.76 -62.57
N LYS A 511 9.38 7.28 -63.18
CA LYS A 511 9.46 8.57 -63.88
C LYS A 511 8.15 8.90 -64.63
N GLY A 512 7.38 9.83 -64.09
CA GLY A 512 6.20 10.39 -64.73
C GLY A 512 5.67 11.54 -63.89
N LYS A 513 5.75 12.77 -64.41
CA LYS A 513 5.26 13.98 -63.75
C LYS A 513 3.75 13.86 -63.49
N SER A 514 3.36 13.67 -62.24
CA SER A 514 2.07 14.08 -61.69
C SER A 514 2.17 14.24 -60.18
N THR A 515 1.53 15.30 -59.71
CA THR A 515 1.50 15.87 -58.36
C THR A 515 0.82 14.97 -57.33
N VAL A 516 1.39 14.97 -56.11
CA VAL A 516 0.94 14.38 -54.83
C VAL A 516 1.13 12.85 -54.71
N PRO A 517 2.00 12.36 -53.79
CA PRO A 517 2.05 10.94 -53.46
C PRO A 517 0.74 10.54 -52.76
N ALA A 518 0.03 9.55 -53.31
CA ALA A 518 -1.11 8.95 -52.66
C ALA A 518 -0.62 8.23 -51.39
N LYS A 519 -0.95 8.77 -50.21
CA LYS A 519 -0.75 8.07 -48.93
C LYS A 519 -1.55 6.76 -48.98
N ASN A 520 -0.95 5.68 -48.50
CA ASN A 520 -1.62 4.39 -48.38
C ASN A 520 -2.76 4.48 -47.35
N ASP A 521 -3.93 3.90 -47.65
CA ASP A 521 -5.12 3.92 -46.78
C ASP A 521 -4.81 3.40 -45.36
N PHE A 522 -3.87 2.45 -45.23
CA PHE A 522 -3.39 1.95 -43.93
C PHE A 522 -2.73 3.05 -43.10
N THR A 523 -1.83 3.84 -43.71
CA THR A 523 -1.14 4.95 -43.04
C THR A 523 -2.15 6.02 -42.63
N THR A 524 -3.13 6.30 -43.49
CA THR A 524 -4.22 7.23 -43.18
C THR A 524 -5.08 6.73 -42.00
N HIS A 525 -5.32 5.42 -41.89
CA HIS A 525 -6.05 4.85 -40.76
C HIS A 525 -5.26 4.92 -39.45
N CYS A 526 -3.95 4.62 -39.47
CA CYS A 526 -3.09 4.80 -38.29
C CYS A 526 -3.04 6.27 -37.85
N GLU A 527 -2.95 7.22 -38.79
CA GLU A 527 -3.04 8.67 -38.50
C GLU A 527 -4.39 9.02 -37.84
N ALA A 528 -5.49 8.40 -38.28
CA ALA A 528 -6.81 8.60 -37.68
C ALA A 528 -6.89 7.99 -36.26
N LEU A 529 -6.32 6.81 -36.02
CA LEU A 529 -6.20 6.22 -34.68
C LEU A 529 -5.36 7.09 -33.75
N GLN A 530 -4.24 7.65 -34.23
CA GLN A 530 -3.44 8.61 -33.47
C GLN A 530 -4.25 9.87 -33.13
N ALA A 531 -5.04 10.39 -34.07
CA ALA A 531 -5.89 11.56 -33.83
C ALA A 531 -6.96 11.28 -32.76
N ALA A 532 -7.59 10.12 -32.82
CA ALA A 532 -8.55 9.66 -31.80
C ALA A 532 -7.90 9.47 -30.42
N LEU A 533 -6.68 8.91 -30.36
CA LEU A 533 -5.92 8.80 -29.11
C LEU A 533 -5.62 10.18 -28.52
N ARG A 534 -5.22 11.16 -29.35
CA ARG A 534 -5.01 12.55 -28.93
C ARG A 534 -6.30 13.19 -28.42
N ASN A 535 -7.45 12.90 -29.02
CA ASN A 535 -8.74 13.36 -28.51
C ASN A 535 -9.02 12.80 -27.11
N SER A 536 -8.71 11.52 -26.86
CA SER A 536 -8.81 10.95 -25.51
C SER A 536 -7.83 11.58 -24.52
N ALA A 537 -6.60 11.87 -24.94
CA ALA A 537 -5.62 12.57 -24.11
C ALA A 537 -6.10 13.99 -23.75
N LEU A 538 -6.76 14.69 -24.67
CA LEU A 538 -7.40 15.98 -24.40
C LEU A 538 -8.54 15.86 -23.39
N ARG A 539 -9.34 14.77 -23.42
CA ARG A 539 -10.37 14.52 -22.41
C ARG A 539 -9.79 14.27 -21.02
N LEU A 540 -8.71 13.48 -20.94
CA LEU A 540 -7.98 13.30 -19.68
C LEU A 540 -7.46 14.64 -19.16
N LYS A 541 -6.90 15.48 -20.04
CA LYS A 541 -6.48 16.83 -19.67
C LYS A 541 -7.65 17.66 -19.12
N LEU A 542 -8.80 17.69 -19.81
CA LEU A 542 -9.97 18.43 -19.34
C LEU A 542 -10.43 17.96 -17.95
N ARG A 543 -10.45 16.65 -17.71
CA ARG A 543 -10.74 16.10 -16.37
C ARG A 543 -9.74 16.57 -15.32
N LEU A 544 -8.45 16.56 -15.64
CA LEU A 544 -7.41 17.05 -14.72
C LEU A 544 -7.56 18.55 -14.44
N ASP A 545 -7.92 19.35 -15.44
CA ASP A 545 -8.21 20.78 -15.28
C ASP A 545 -9.44 20.98 -14.36
N GLU A 546 -10.54 20.22 -14.55
CA GLU A 546 -11.73 20.25 -13.67
C GLU A 546 -11.39 19.85 -12.22
N MET A 547 -10.56 18.82 -12.05
CA MET A 547 -10.05 18.39 -10.75
C MET A 547 -9.20 19.50 -10.08
N GLU A 548 -8.36 20.20 -10.85
CA GLU A 548 -7.56 21.31 -10.35
C GLU A 548 -8.43 22.48 -9.90
N ASP A 549 -9.49 22.79 -10.63
CA ASP A 549 -10.45 23.84 -10.26
C ASP A 549 -11.18 23.50 -8.95
N VAL A 550 -11.61 22.25 -8.77
CA VAL A 550 -12.19 21.77 -7.50
C VAL A 550 -11.22 21.94 -6.32
N LEU A 551 -9.93 21.64 -6.52
CA LEU A 551 -8.92 21.84 -5.48
C LEU A 551 -8.68 23.33 -5.15
N LYS A 552 -8.84 24.24 -6.13
CA LYS A 552 -8.65 25.69 -5.93
C LYS A 552 -9.83 26.35 -5.25
N GLU A 553 -11.06 25.95 -5.59
CA GLU A 553 -12.27 26.59 -5.09
C GLU A 553 -12.48 26.38 -3.59
N ASN A 554 -11.81 25.39 -2.97
CA ASN A 554 -12.00 24.99 -1.56
C ASN A 554 -13.48 24.78 -1.16
N SER A 555 -14.36 24.63 -2.16
CA SER A 555 -15.81 24.53 -2.03
C SER A 555 -16.24 23.16 -1.49
N TYR A 556 -15.38 22.16 -1.67
CA TYR A 556 -15.54 20.81 -1.15
C TYR A 556 -14.70 20.63 0.11
N SER A 557 -15.32 20.20 1.21
CA SER A 557 -14.60 19.83 2.43
C SER A 557 -13.86 18.51 2.21
N LEU A 558 -12.73 18.55 1.48
CA LEU A 558 -11.91 17.36 1.21
C LEU A 558 -11.43 16.71 2.51
N MET A 559 -11.18 17.54 3.53
CA MET A 559 -10.81 17.09 4.86
C MET A 559 -12.07 16.99 5.74
N PRO A 560 -12.18 15.94 6.57
CA PRO A 560 -13.17 15.89 7.63
C PRO A 560 -13.02 17.06 8.61
N LYS A 561 -14.13 17.49 9.21
CA LYS A 561 -14.11 18.46 10.31
C LYS A 561 -13.60 17.80 11.59
N ILE A 562 -12.88 18.54 12.42
CA ILE A 562 -12.50 18.11 13.77
C ILE A 562 -13.76 17.99 14.63
N GLY A 563 -13.82 16.95 15.47
CA GLY A 563 -14.89 16.72 16.43
C GLY A 563 -15.01 17.83 17.46
N THR A 564 -16.22 18.11 17.88
CA THR A 564 -16.50 19.12 18.92
C THR A 564 -16.54 18.52 20.33
N ASP A 565 -16.29 17.22 20.45
CA ASP A 565 -16.33 16.46 21.70
C ASP A 565 -14.97 16.39 22.41
N TRP A 566 -13.93 16.97 21.82
CA TRP A 566 -12.61 17.13 22.41
C TRP A 566 -12.60 18.20 23.51
N ASN A 567 -11.73 18.01 24.51
CA ASN A 567 -11.43 19.09 25.45
C ASN A 567 -10.66 20.22 24.73
N GLU A 568 -10.55 21.39 25.37
CA GLU A 568 -9.92 22.58 24.78
C GLU A 568 -8.49 22.33 24.30
N GLU A 569 -7.68 21.65 25.13
CA GLU A 569 -6.27 21.34 24.83
C GLU A 569 -6.10 20.45 23.57
N LEU A 570 -6.87 19.36 23.45
CA LEU A 570 -6.82 18.50 22.26
C LEU A 570 -7.44 19.17 21.04
N TYR A 571 -8.51 19.95 21.22
CA TYR A 571 -9.13 20.68 20.13
C TYR A 571 -8.15 21.69 19.51
N ASP A 572 -7.38 22.40 20.34
CA ASP A 572 -6.34 23.33 19.90
C ASP A 572 -5.18 22.62 19.20
N LEU A 573 -4.75 21.46 19.72
CA LEU A 573 -3.75 20.60 19.09
C LEU A 573 -4.20 20.17 17.69
N PHE A 574 -5.40 19.62 17.57
CA PHE A 574 -5.94 19.19 16.27
C PHE A 574 -6.14 20.36 15.32
N THR A 575 -6.63 21.50 15.79
CA THR A 575 -6.81 22.69 14.96
C THR A 575 -5.48 23.20 14.42
N THR A 576 -4.43 23.20 15.24
CA THR A 576 -3.08 23.60 14.84
C THR A 576 -2.49 22.63 13.81
N GLN A 577 -2.59 21.33 14.06
CA GLN A 577 -2.09 20.31 13.12
C GLN A 577 -2.88 20.27 11.81
N ASN A 578 -4.19 20.54 11.85
CA ASN A 578 -5.05 20.54 10.68
C ASN A 578 -4.56 21.51 9.61
N LEU A 579 -4.09 22.71 9.99
CA LEU A 579 -3.54 23.69 9.03
C LEU A 579 -2.36 23.12 8.22
N VAL A 580 -1.49 22.35 8.89
CA VAL A 580 -0.29 21.77 8.27
C VAL A 580 -0.66 20.54 7.45
N VAL A 581 -1.48 19.65 8.00
CA VAL A 581 -1.86 18.39 7.36
C VAL A 581 -2.72 18.64 6.14
N SER A 582 -3.72 19.54 6.21
CA SER A 582 -4.56 19.86 5.07
C SER A 582 -3.73 20.44 3.93
N ASP A 583 -2.86 21.42 4.21
CA ASP A 583 -1.97 22.03 3.21
C ASP A 583 -1.11 20.98 2.50
N ARG A 584 -0.53 20.03 3.25
CA ARG A 584 0.25 18.92 2.67
C ARG A 584 -0.59 18.03 1.75
N VAL A 585 -1.83 17.71 2.15
CA VAL A 585 -2.73 16.88 1.32
C VAL A 585 -3.10 17.61 0.03
N TYR A 586 -3.54 18.86 0.10
CA TYR A 586 -3.84 19.68 -1.08
C TYR A 586 -2.63 19.78 -2.01
N LYS A 587 -1.45 20.14 -1.49
CA LYS A 587 -0.21 20.19 -2.27
C LYS A 587 0.14 18.84 -2.89
N SER A 588 -0.11 17.73 -2.20
CA SER A 588 0.15 16.40 -2.75
C SER A 588 -0.77 16.08 -3.93
N TYR A 589 -2.06 16.44 -3.85
CA TYR A 589 -3.00 16.26 -4.94
C TYR A 589 -2.65 17.17 -6.13
N PHE A 590 -2.45 18.47 -5.91
CA PHE A 590 -1.99 19.40 -6.95
C PHE A 590 -0.73 18.89 -7.66
N ASN A 591 0.27 18.45 -6.89
CA ASN A 591 1.48 17.89 -7.49
C ASN A 591 1.17 16.66 -8.37
N SER A 592 0.29 15.76 -7.92
CA SER A 592 -0.10 14.59 -8.70
C SER A 592 -0.76 14.98 -10.02
N LEU A 593 -1.66 15.98 -10.01
CA LEU A 593 -2.27 16.53 -11.23
C LEU A 593 -1.22 17.16 -12.15
N CYS A 594 -0.33 17.99 -11.61
CA CYS A 594 0.75 18.62 -12.37
C CYS A 594 1.66 17.58 -13.06
N PHE A 595 2.00 16.48 -12.37
CA PHE A 595 2.81 15.41 -12.97
C PHE A 595 2.05 14.66 -14.07
N LEU A 596 0.77 14.35 -13.88
CA LEU A 596 -0.07 13.73 -14.92
C LEU A 596 -0.19 14.64 -16.16
N LEU A 597 -0.44 15.94 -15.94
CA LEU A 597 -0.48 16.96 -16.99
C LEU A 597 0.88 17.10 -17.70
N PHE A 598 1.98 17.04 -16.96
CA PHE A 598 3.33 17.09 -17.52
C PHE A 598 3.56 15.93 -18.49
N PHE A 599 3.27 14.69 -18.09
CA PHE A 599 3.41 13.53 -18.97
C PHE A 599 2.49 13.60 -20.19
N LEU A 600 1.28 14.14 -20.06
CA LEU A 600 0.38 14.39 -21.20
C LEU A 600 0.89 15.45 -22.18
N ALA A 601 1.58 16.47 -21.68
CA ALA A 601 2.09 17.58 -22.48
C ALA A 601 3.33 17.19 -23.31
N ILE A 602 3.99 16.09 -22.97
CA ILE A 602 5.12 15.58 -23.74
C ILE A 602 4.61 15.09 -25.09
N PRO A 603 5.02 15.73 -26.22
CA PRO A 603 4.75 15.18 -27.54
C PRO A 603 5.32 13.78 -27.55
N ASN A 604 4.50 12.79 -27.92
CA ASN A 604 4.91 11.40 -27.98
C ASN A 604 5.13 10.67 -26.62
N PHE A 605 4.82 11.26 -25.46
CA PHE A 605 5.08 10.74 -24.10
C PHE A 605 6.57 10.48 -23.77
N THR A 606 7.49 10.97 -24.60
CA THR A 606 8.92 10.65 -24.58
C THR A 606 9.80 11.91 -24.66
N ARG A 607 9.94 12.72 -23.60
CA ARG A 607 10.94 13.81 -23.55
C ARG A 607 11.94 13.53 -22.45
N GLU A 608 13.21 13.82 -22.72
CA GLU A 608 14.34 13.99 -21.80
C GLU A 608 13.94 14.50 -20.39
N VAL A 609 13.68 13.60 -19.45
CA VAL A 609 13.44 14.00 -18.04
C VAL A 609 14.57 13.62 -17.08
N GLN A 610 15.59 12.87 -17.50
CA GLN A 610 16.66 12.47 -16.57
C GLN A 610 17.53 13.65 -16.08
N VAL A 611 17.75 14.69 -16.87
CA VAL A 611 18.69 15.78 -16.51
C VAL A 611 18.04 16.85 -15.62
N LEU A 612 16.72 17.04 -15.66
CA LEU A 612 16.00 18.00 -14.81
C LEU A 612 15.42 17.36 -13.53
N LEU A 613 15.01 16.08 -13.57
CA LEU A 613 14.43 15.39 -12.41
C LEU A 613 15.45 15.18 -11.28
N ILE A 614 16.72 14.92 -11.61
CA ILE A 614 17.74 14.62 -10.60
C ILE A 614 18.33 15.91 -10.01
N SER A 615 18.43 17.00 -10.79
CA SER A 615 19.03 18.26 -10.30
C SER A 615 18.06 19.19 -9.59
N GLU A 616 16.77 19.23 -9.94
CA GLU A 616 15.81 20.17 -9.32
C GLU A 616 14.97 19.55 -8.19
N LEU A 617 14.64 18.25 -8.23
CA LEU A 617 13.79 17.61 -7.22
C LEU A 617 14.55 17.10 -5.98
N GLY A 618 15.87 17.20 -5.99
CA GLY A 618 16.72 16.89 -4.83
C GLY A 618 16.78 18.02 -3.79
N GLU A 619 16.55 19.28 -4.19
CA GLU A 619 16.80 20.43 -3.30
C GLU A 619 15.73 21.54 -3.33
N LYS A 620 14.81 21.59 -4.30
CA LYS A 620 13.80 22.66 -4.35
C LYS A 620 12.39 22.13 -4.21
N GLU A 621 11.78 22.52 -3.10
CA GLU A 621 10.34 22.62 -2.96
C GLU A 621 9.78 23.26 -4.24
N PHE A 622 8.97 22.51 -4.99
CA PHE A 622 8.00 23.13 -5.89
C PHE A 622 6.96 23.82 -4.98
N ILE A 623 7.32 24.96 -4.41
CA ILE A 623 6.34 25.94 -3.98
C ILE A 623 5.68 26.37 -5.27
N CYS A 624 4.44 25.93 -5.49
CA CYS A 624 3.58 26.51 -6.49
C CYS A 624 3.30 27.96 -6.05
N ASN A 625 4.27 28.85 -6.23
CA ASN A 625 4.10 30.29 -6.13
C ASN A 625 3.41 30.75 -7.42
N ARG A 626 2.15 30.39 -7.55
CA ARG A 626 1.15 31.14 -8.31
C ARG A 626 -0.07 31.25 -7.42
N ILE A 627 -0.06 32.33 -6.63
CA ILE A 627 -1.27 32.98 -6.13
C ILE A 627 -2.09 33.43 -7.34
#